data_AF-A0A7J4JGJ4-F1
#
_entry.id   AF-A0A7J4JGJ4-F1
#
_cell.length_a   1.000
_cell.length_b   1.000
_cell.length_c   1.000
_cell.angle_alpha   90.00
_cell.angle_beta   90.00
_cell.angle_gamma   90.00
#
_symmetry.space_group_name_H-M   'P 1'
#
loop_
_entity.id
_entity.type
_entity.pdbx_description
1 polymer ?
#
loop_
_entity_poly.entity_id
_entity_poly.type
_entity_poly.pdbx_seq_one_letter_code
_entity_poly.pdbx_strand_id
1 'polypeptide(L)'
;LMELGALVCVPQQPLCGQCPLNGECVARKQGMQEEFPERATKKRRPTKVFAAACVREPLLGAGSRDGLWLVKGENKLLGGLWGFPLVPFKPLADAKETLEKRFDREFGVQLTLHKELGRAEHDYTHFHQVIVLFEASAEGRKLVLASEKELARLPLSKVNQKLLKLSGAAISRRS
;
A
#
# COMPACT_ATOMS: atom_id res chain seq x y z
N LEU A 1 21.96 -26.19 -2.20
CA LEU A 1 21.74 -25.97 -0.75
C LEU A 1 20.39 -25.32 -0.40
N MET A 2 19.60 -24.86 -1.38
CA MET A 2 18.31 -24.18 -1.11
C MET A 2 17.19 -25.12 -0.63
N GLU A 3 17.15 -26.37 -1.11
CA GLU A 3 16.12 -27.35 -0.72
C GLU A 3 16.21 -27.81 0.74
N LEU A 4 17.44 -27.95 1.27
CA LEU A 4 17.64 -28.42 2.63
C LEU A 4 17.03 -27.47 3.67
N GLY A 5 17.23 -26.17 3.52
CA GLY A 5 16.65 -25.16 4.43
C GLY A 5 15.14 -24.99 4.26
N ALA A 6 14.59 -25.34 3.09
CA ALA A 6 13.16 -25.27 2.83
C ALA A 6 12.38 -26.49 3.35
N LEU A 7 12.98 -27.68 3.30
CA LEU A 7 12.29 -28.95 3.56
C LEU A 7 12.72 -29.65 4.86
N VAL A 8 13.95 -29.42 5.34
CA VAL A 8 14.54 -30.21 6.44
C VAL A 8 15.02 -29.32 7.58
N CYS A 9 15.94 -28.39 7.30
CA CYS A 9 16.47 -27.45 8.28
C CYS A 9 15.58 -26.20 8.37
N VAL A 10 14.30 -26.43 8.68
CA VAL A 10 13.24 -25.40 8.71
C VAL A 10 13.30 -24.56 9.99
N PRO A 11 12.78 -23.30 9.97
CA PRO A 11 12.90 -22.36 11.11
C PRO A 11 12.20 -22.75 12.41
N GLN A 12 11.30 -23.73 12.36
CA GLN A 12 10.59 -24.28 13.52
C GLN A 12 10.54 -25.80 13.35
N GLN A 13 10.89 -26.54 14.41
CA GLN A 13 10.86 -28.01 14.41
C GLN A 13 11.63 -28.64 13.23
N PRO A 14 12.95 -28.39 13.10
CA PRO A 14 13.75 -28.94 12.00
C PRO A 14 13.76 -30.48 12.03
N LEU A 15 13.65 -31.10 10.85
CA LEU A 15 13.63 -32.56 10.66
C LEU A 15 15.05 -33.16 10.75
N CYS A 16 15.71 -32.97 11.89
CA CYS A 16 17.11 -33.33 12.09
C CYS A 16 17.41 -34.81 11.86
N GLY A 17 16.43 -35.70 12.09
CA GLY A 17 16.56 -37.14 11.79
C GLY A 17 16.63 -37.48 10.30
N GLN A 18 16.11 -36.60 9.44
CA GLN A 18 16.13 -36.74 7.98
C GLN A 18 17.24 -35.89 7.34
N CYS A 19 17.99 -35.14 8.14
CA CYS A 19 19.04 -34.27 7.64
C CYS A 19 20.26 -35.09 7.20
N PRO A 20 20.72 -34.98 5.93
CA PRO A 20 21.92 -35.67 5.47
C PRO A 20 23.19 -35.16 6.18
N LEU A 21 23.14 -33.96 6.76
CA LEU A 21 24.25 -33.35 7.51
C LEU A 21 24.15 -33.60 9.02
N ASN A 22 23.27 -34.49 9.47
CA ASN A 22 22.99 -34.68 10.90
C ASN A 22 24.23 -35.08 11.72
N GLY A 23 25.22 -35.74 11.11
CA GLY A 23 26.47 -36.16 11.76
C GLY A 23 27.50 -35.03 11.91
N GLU A 24 27.37 -33.96 11.11
CA GLU A 24 28.29 -32.82 11.07
C GLU A 24 27.66 -31.56 11.68
N CYS A 25 26.33 -31.52 11.84
CA CYS A 25 25.60 -30.37 12.37
C CYS A 25 25.92 -30.12 13.85
N VAL A 26 26.69 -29.05 14.12
CA VAL A 26 27.04 -28.60 15.48
C VAL A 26 25.80 -28.23 16.29
N ALA A 27 24.84 -27.52 15.69
CA ALA A 27 23.61 -27.10 16.37
C ALA A 27 22.78 -28.31 16.84
N ARG A 28 22.70 -29.38 16.03
CA ARG A 28 22.06 -30.65 16.43
C ARG A 28 22.83 -31.33 17.57
N LYS A 29 24.16 -31.39 17.48
CA LYS A 29 25.01 -32.01 18.53
C LYS A 29 24.84 -31.32 19.88
N GLN A 30 24.51 -30.03 19.88
CA GLN A 30 24.29 -29.22 21.08
C GLN A 30 22.80 -29.12 21.48
N GLY A 31 21.88 -29.67 20.69
CA GLY A 31 20.44 -29.55 20.93
C GLY A 31 19.87 -28.14 20.69
N MET A 32 20.64 -27.25 20.07
CA MET A 32 20.33 -25.82 19.89
C MET A 32 19.76 -25.50 18.50
N GLN A 33 19.40 -26.49 17.68
CA GLN A 33 18.95 -26.28 16.29
C GLN A 33 17.77 -25.32 16.12
N GLU A 34 16.96 -25.10 17.17
CA GLU A 34 15.83 -24.15 17.16
C GLU A 34 16.22 -22.73 17.58
N GLU A 35 17.41 -22.55 18.15
CA GLU A 35 17.96 -21.27 18.57
C GLU A 35 18.69 -20.56 17.41
N PHE A 36 18.94 -21.28 16.31
CA PHE A 36 19.63 -20.78 15.14
C PHE A 36 18.70 -20.59 13.91
N PRO A 37 18.93 -19.55 13.09
CA PRO A 37 19.81 -18.42 13.38
C PRO A 37 19.22 -17.58 14.52
N GLU A 38 20.11 -16.93 15.29
CA GLU A 38 19.70 -16.02 16.36
C GLU A 38 18.71 -14.99 15.79
N ARG A 39 17.48 -14.99 16.32
CA ARG A 39 16.43 -14.13 15.79
C ARG A 39 16.74 -12.69 16.16
N ALA A 40 17.14 -11.90 15.17
CA ALA A 40 17.31 -10.47 15.35
C ALA A 40 16.04 -9.85 15.96
N THR A 41 16.21 -9.05 17.02
CA THR A 41 15.11 -8.29 17.61
C THR A 41 14.50 -7.38 16.54
N LYS A 42 13.20 -7.55 16.27
CA LYS A 42 12.50 -6.75 15.27
C LYS A 42 12.47 -5.29 15.74
N LYS A 43 13.24 -4.43 15.07
CA LYS A 43 13.16 -2.97 15.27
C LYS A 43 11.72 -2.50 15.02
N ARG A 44 11.23 -1.56 15.85
CA ARG A 44 9.91 -0.95 15.66
C ARG A 44 9.86 -0.27 14.30
N ARG A 45 8.96 -0.73 13.41
CA ARG A 45 8.79 -0.13 12.07
C ARG A 45 8.17 1.26 12.22
N PRO A 46 8.69 2.29 11.52
CA PRO A 46 8.08 3.61 11.54
C PRO A 46 6.70 3.60 10.89
N THR A 47 5.77 4.37 11.44
CA THR A 47 4.45 4.60 10.85
C THR A 47 4.50 5.86 9.99
N LYS A 48 4.09 5.75 8.72
CA LYS A 48 3.95 6.87 7.79
C LYS A 48 2.47 7.13 7.52
N VAL A 49 2.02 8.34 7.79
CA VAL A 49 0.61 8.74 7.65
C VAL A 49 0.47 9.68 6.45
N PHE A 50 -0.57 9.46 5.64
CA PHE A 50 -0.86 10.23 4.43
C PHE A 50 -2.35 10.60 4.37
N ALA A 51 -2.64 11.71 3.70
CA ALA A 51 -3.98 12.08 3.27
C ALA A 51 -4.07 11.81 1.76
N ALA A 52 -5.15 11.19 1.32
CA ALA A 52 -5.44 10.94 -0.08
C ALA A 52 -6.74 11.65 -0.49
N ALA A 53 -6.79 12.17 -1.72
CA ALA A 53 -7.97 12.84 -2.24
C ALA A 53 -8.73 11.94 -3.24
N CYS A 54 -10.01 11.73 -2.98
CA CYS A 54 -10.95 11.03 -3.85
C CYS A 54 -11.76 12.06 -4.64
N VAL A 55 -11.28 12.40 -5.84
CA VAL A 55 -12.00 13.28 -6.78
C VAL A 55 -12.77 12.43 -7.77
N ARG A 56 -14.08 12.69 -7.85
CA ARG A 56 -15.01 12.09 -8.81
C ARG A 56 -15.39 13.12 -9.86
N GLU A 57 -15.29 12.74 -11.13
CA GLU A 57 -15.75 13.59 -12.23
C GLU A 57 -16.53 12.78 -13.28
N PRO A 58 -17.56 13.37 -13.91
CA PRO A 58 -18.26 12.74 -15.01
C PRO A 58 -17.31 12.41 -16.17
N LEU A 59 -17.42 11.20 -16.70
CA LEU A 59 -16.75 10.83 -17.96
C LEU A 59 -17.55 11.38 -19.15
N LEU A 60 -16.86 11.75 -20.23
CA LEU A 60 -17.52 12.10 -21.49
C LEU A 60 -17.88 10.81 -22.25
N GLY A 61 -19.16 10.60 -22.55
CA GLY A 61 -19.65 9.42 -23.28
C GLY A 61 -21.11 9.02 -22.96
N ALA A 62 -21.70 8.15 -23.78
CA ALA A 62 -23.07 7.66 -23.55
C ALA A 62 -23.09 6.59 -22.43
N GLY A 63 -23.86 6.84 -21.36
CA GLY A 63 -23.96 5.95 -20.19
C GLY A 63 -22.90 6.21 -19.10
N SER A 64 -22.33 7.41 -19.07
CA SER A 64 -21.21 7.76 -18.19
C SER A 64 -21.52 7.62 -16.71
N ARG A 65 -20.67 6.82 -16.05
CA ARG A 65 -20.45 6.85 -14.60
C ARG A 65 -19.28 7.78 -14.30
N ASP A 66 -19.15 8.21 -13.05
CA ASP A 66 -18.02 9.02 -12.64
C ASP A 66 -16.71 8.24 -12.75
N GLY A 67 -15.67 8.91 -13.24
CA GLY A 67 -14.29 8.47 -13.14
C GLY A 67 -13.65 8.95 -11.84
N LEU A 68 -12.55 8.31 -11.46
CA LEU A 68 -11.73 8.73 -10.32
C LEU A 68 -10.39 9.27 -10.79
N TRP A 69 -9.91 10.32 -10.13
CA TRP A 69 -8.58 10.84 -10.36
C TRP A 69 -7.53 9.91 -9.76
N LEU A 70 -6.55 9.53 -10.58
CA LEU A 70 -5.41 8.74 -10.17
C LEU A 70 -4.10 9.36 -10.65
N VAL A 71 -3.04 9.06 -9.91
CA VAL A 71 -1.66 9.35 -10.26
C VAL A 71 -0.89 8.05 -10.42
N LYS A 72 0.06 8.03 -11.34
CA LYS A 72 1.03 6.95 -11.45
C LYS A 72 2.20 7.28 -10.53
N GLY A 73 2.51 6.39 -9.60
CA GLY A 73 3.62 6.57 -8.66
C GLY A 73 4.94 6.67 -9.41
N GLU A 74 5.75 7.65 -9.05
CA GLU A 74 7.07 7.90 -9.64
C GLU A 74 8.23 7.53 -8.70
N ASN A 75 7.91 7.14 -7.45
CA ASN A 75 8.91 6.85 -6.44
C ASN A 75 9.48 5.41 -6.56
N LYS A 76 10.65 5.16 -5.94
CA LYS A 76 11.33 3.85 -6.00
C LYS A 76 10.54 2.67 -5.41
N LEU A 77 9.54 2.92 -4.57
CA LEU A 77 8.79 1.88 -3.84
C LEU A 77 7.48 1.47 -4.53
N LEU A 78 6.82 2.43 -5.19
CA LEU A 78 5.52 2.26 -5.85
C LEU A 78 5.57 2.75 -7.30
N GLY A 79 6.78 2.84 -7.85
CA GLY A 79 7.05 3.25 -9.22
C GLY A 79 6.23 2.41 -10.20
N GLY A 80 5.45 3.09 -11.04
CA GLY A 80 4.63 2.45 -12.05
C GLY A 80 3.25 1.97 -11.59
N LEU A 81 2.95 1.99 -10.29
CA LEU A 81 1.62 1.66 -9.76
C LEU A 81 0.71 2.87 -9.76
N TRP A 82 -0.57 2.66 -10.04
CA TRP A 82 -1.58 3.71 -9.94
C TRP A 82 -2.11 3.82 -8.51
N GLY A 83 -2.60 5.00 -8.16
CA GLY A 83 -3.19 5.25 -6.85
C GLY A 83 -3.85 6.62 -6.75
N PHE A 84 -4.55 6.84 -5.65
CA PHE A 84 -5.08 8.17 -5.35
C PHE A 84 -3.92 9.16 -5.14
N PRO A 85 -4.08 10.43 -5.55
CA PRO A 85 -3.13 11.48 -5.16
C PRO A 85 -3.07 11.52 -3.63
N LEU A 86 -1.84 11.52 -3.10
CA LEU A 86 -1.59 11.48 -1.67
C LEU A 86 -0.47 12.43 -1.26
N VAL A 87 -0.59 13.01 -0.08
CA VAL A 87 0.42 13.87 0.55
C VAL A 87 0.67 13.43 1.99
N PRO A 88 1.88 13.66 2.55
CA PRO A 88 2.14 13.39 3.97
C PRO A 88 1.15 14.12 4.87
N PHE A 89 0.66 13.43 5.90
CA PHE A 89 -0.37 13.92 6.82
C PHE A 89 0.01 13.72 8.28
N LYS A 90 -0.24 14.73 9.10
CA LYS A 90 -0.07 14.77 10.55
C LYS A 90 -1.40 15.20 11.19
N PRO A 91 -2.22 14.26 11.70
CA PRO A 91 -3.59 14.54 12.14
C PRO A 91 -3.77 15.69 13.14
N LEU A 92 -2.80 15.90 14.03
CA LEU A 92 -2.85 16.95 15.06
C LEU A 92 -2.20 18.28 14.64
N ALA A 93 -1.55 18.32 13.47
CA ALA A 93 -0.79 19.50 13.02
C ALA A 93 -1.27 20.02 11.65
N ASP A 94 -2.01 19.20 10.90
CA ASP A 94 -2.42 19.53 9.54
C ASP A 94 -3.90 19.92 9.50
N ALA A 95 -4.14 21.23 9.42
CA ALA A 95 -5.44 21.76 9.06
C ALA A 95 -5.78 21.45 7.60
N LYS A 96 -7.08 21.36 7.29
CA LYS A 96 -7.60 21.11 5.94
C LYS A 96 -6.97 22.00 4.87
N GLU A 97 -6.92 23.31 5.12
CA GLU A 97 -6.31 24.30 4.23
C GLU A 97 -4.81 24.01 3.95
N THR A 98 -4.09 23.50 4.96
CA THR A 98 -2.68 23.13 4.82
C THR A 98 -2.52 21.89 3.92
N LEU A 99 -3.46 20.96 3.97
CA LEU A 99 -3.45 19.78 3.09
C LEU A 99 -3.78 20.16 1.65
N GLU A 100 -4.81 20.98 1.43
CA GLU A 100 -5.20 21.49 0.11
C GLU A 100 -4.02 22.19 -0.59
N LYS A 101 -3.30 23.07 0.13
CA LYS A 101 -2.08 23.73 -0.37
C LYS A 101 -0.96 22.74 -0.74
N ARG A 102 -0.83 21.60 -0.04
CA ARG A 102 0.17 20.58 -0.38
C ARG A 102 -0.20 19.82 -1.63
N PHE A 103 -1.48 19.52 -1.84
CA PHE A 103 -1.94 18.90 -3.07
C PHE A 103 -1.65 19.79 -4.28
N ASP A 104 -1.87 21.11 -4.15
CA ASP A 104 -1.52 22.07 -5.20
C ASP A 104 -0.01 22.06 -5.49
N ARG A 105 0.82 22.13 -4.46
CA ARG A 105 2.29 22.11 -4.64
C ARG A 105 2.81 20.81 -5.26
N GLU A 106 2.28 19.66 -4.86
CA GLU A 106 2.77 18.34 -5.28
C GLU A 106 2.24 17.94 -6.66
N PHE A 107 0.98 18.25 -6.95
CA PHE A 107 0.29 17.77 -8.15
C PHE A 107 -0.08 18.89 -9.14
N GLY A 108 0.07 20.16 -8.76
CA GLY A 108 -0.39 21.32 -9.55
C GLY A 108 -1.90 21.39 -9.67
N VAL A 109 -2.62 20.96 -8.63
CA VAL A 109 -4.08 20.86 -8.60
C VAL A 109 -4.65 21.58 -7.38
N GLN A 110 -5.58 22.49 -7.62
CA GLN A 110 -6.37 23.11 -6.56
C GLN A 110 -7.51 22.16 -6.18
N LEU A 111 -7.38 21.56 -4.99
CA LEU A 111 -8.38 20.67 -4.42
C LEU A 111 -9.06 21.32 -3.22
N THR A 112 -10.35 21.09 -3.10
CA THR A 112 -11.12 21.35 -1.88
C THR A 112 -11.46 20.00 -1.26
N LEU A 113 -10.90 19.70 -0.09
CA LEU A 113 -11.24 18.49 0.65
C LEU A 113 -12.67 18.62 1.21
N HIS A 114 -13.32 17.51 1.54
CA HIS A 114 -14.65 17.50 2.16
C HIS A 114 -14.60 16.61 3.40
N LYS A 115 -15.46 15.58 3.46
CA LYS A 115 -15.49 14.62 4.57
C LYS A 115 -14.45 13.52 4.41
N GLU A 116 -14.03 12.94 5.53
CA GLU A 116 -13.29 11.70 5.55
C GLU A 116 -14.21 10.53 5.13
N LEU A 117 -13.76 9.74 4.17
CA LEU A 117 -14.41 8.50 3.71
C LEU A 117 -13.92 7.27 4.49
N GLY A 118 -12.74 7.37 5.11
CA GLY A 118 -12.19 6.36 6.01
C GLY A 118 -10.68 6.20 5.84
N ARG A 119 -10.13 5.16 6.48
CA ARG A 119 -8.68 4.89 6.49
C ARG A 119 -8.33 3.51 5.96
N ALA A 120 -7.20 3.41 5.26
CA ALA A 120 -6.60 2.17 4.82
C ALA A 120 -5.17 2.03 5.34
N GLU A 121 -4.83 0.83 5.80
CA GLU A 121 -3.52 0.53 6.38
C GLU A 121 -2.82 -0.60 5.63
N HIS A 122 -1.48 -0.56 5.59
CA HIS A 122 -0.67 -1.61 5.00
C HIS A 122 0.74 -1.69 5.61
N ASP A 123 1.14 -2.90 5.99
CA ASP A 123 2.51 -3.18 6.43
C ASP A 123 3.41 -3.49 5.24
N TYR A 124 4.44 -2.65 5.06
CA TYR A 124 5.61 -2.96 4.26
C TYR A 124 6.70 -3.54 5.15
N THR A 125 7.68 -4.22 4.55
CA THR A 125 8.84 -4.77 5.27
C THR A 125 9.52 -3.72 6.17
N HIS A 126 9.61 -2.48 5.68
CA HIS A 126 10.37 -1.41 6.33
C HIS A 126 9.53 -0.37 7.08
N PHE A 127 8.23 -0.27 6.83
CA PHE A 127 7.36 0.74 7.45
C PHE A 127 5.90 0.29 7.45
N HIS A 128 5.11 0.84 8.38
CA HIS A 128 3.67 0.73 8.38
C HIS A 128 3.07 1.99 7.74
N GLN A 129 2.14 1.85 6.81
CA GLN A 129 1.49 2.98 6.15
C GLN A 129 0.03 3.09 6.58
N VAL A 130 -0.39 4.31 6.92
CA VAL A 130 -1.79 4.67 7.16
C VAL A 130 -2.16 5.76 6.16
N ILE A 131 -3.27 5.58 5.45
CA ILE A 131 -3.79 6.58 4.49
C ILE A 131 -5.23 6.91 4.88
N VAL A 132 -5.50 8.19 5.11
CA VAL A 132 -6.85 8.72 5.33
C VAL A 132 -7.38 9.25 4.00
N LEU A 133 -8.53 8.74 3.56
CA LEU A 133 -9.17 9.14 2.31
C LEU A 133 -10.18 10.23 2.57
N PHE A 134 -10.04 11.35 1.88
CA PHE A 134 -11.00 12.44 1.88
C PHE A 134 -11.74 12.47 0.56
N GLU A 135 -13.04 12.68 0.61
CA GLU A 135 -13.77 13.16 -0.56
C GLU A 135 -13.24 14.55 -0.94
N ALA A 136 -13.10 14.84 -2.22
CA ALA A 136 -12.57 16.11 -2.68
C ALA A 136 -13.19 16.54 -4.00
N SER A 137 -13.29 17.85 -4.20
CA SER A 137 -13.56 18.48 -5.49
C SER A 137 -12.27 19.11 -6.00
N ALA A 138 -12.15 19.24 -7.32
CA ALA A 138 -10.96 19.80 -7.96
C ALA A 138 -11.34 20.89 -8.94
N GLU A 139 -10.52 21.93 -9.02
CA GLU A 139 -10.58 22.98 -10.03
C GLU A 139 -9.23 23.05 -10.78
N GLY A 140 -9.28 23.30 -12.09
CA GLY A 140 -8.08 23.45 -12.91
C GLY A 140 -7.53 22.14 -13.49
N ARG A 141 -6.21 21.91 -13.37
CA ARG A 141 -5.51 20.82 -14.07
C ARG A 141 -6.04 19.46 -13.63
N LYS A 142 -6.44 18.64 -14.61
CA LYS A 142 -6.89 17.27 -14.36
C LYS A 142 -5.71 16.32 -14.21
N LEU A 143 -5.78 15.49 -13.18
CA LEU A 143 -5.01 14.25 -13.14
C LEU A 143 -5.65 13.22 -14.08
N VAL A 144 -5.08 12.02 -14.17
CA VAL A 144 -5.63 10.98 -15.03
C VAL A 144 -6.96 10.51 -14.45
N LEU A 145 -8.02 10.67 -15.24
CA LEU A 145 -9.36 10.22 -14.90
C LEU A 145 -9.55 8.78 -15.37
N ALA A 146 -9.75 7.86 -14.42
CA ALA A 146 -9.95 6.44 -14.69
C ALA A 146 -11.39 6.01 -14.42
N SER A 147 -12.04 5.41 -15.41
CA SER A 147 -13.34 4.78 -15.26
C SER A 147 -13.28 3.51 -14.40
N GLU A 148 -14.42 3.06 -13.88
CA GLU A 148 -14.50 1.78 -13.15
C GLU A 148 -13.95 0.58 -13.94
N LYS A 149 -14.12 0.58 -15.27
CA LYS A 149 -13.59 -0.48 -16.15
C LYS A 149 -12.07 -0.44 -16.24
N GLU A 150 -11.49 0.75 -16.27
CA GLU A 150 -10.04 0.94 -16.27
C GLU A 150 -9.43 0.62 -14.91
N LEU A 151 -10.07 1.05 -13.81
CA LEU A 151 -9.66 0.76 -12.45
C LEU A 151 -9.45 -0.75 -12.19
N ALA A 152 -10.26 -1.61 -12.82
CA ALA A 152 -10.12 -3.06 -12.72
C ALA A 152 -8.84 -3.61 -13.38
N ARG A 153 -8.25 -2.88 -14.32
CA ARG A 153 -7.08 -3.29 -15.12
C ARG A 153 -5.79 -2.60 -14.69
N LEU A 154 -5.87 -1.48 -13.99
CA LEU A 154 -4.69 -0.74 -13.55
C LEU A 154 -3.91 -1.53 -12.47
N PRO A 155 -2.57 -1.55 -12.54
CA PRO A 155 -1.76 -2.12 -11.48
C PRO A 155 -1.81 -1.21 -10.25
N LEU A 156 -2.59 -1.63 -9.25
CA LEU A 156 -2.80 -0.91 -7.99
C LEU A 156 -2.13 -1.63 -6.84
N SER A 157 -1.47 -0.88 -5.96
CA SER A 157 -0.98 -1.43 -4.68
C SER A 157 -2.14 -1.97 -3.82
N LYS A 158 -1.85 -2.89 -2.90
CA LYS A 158 -2.87 -3.44 -1.99
C LYS A 158 -3.58 -2.35 -1.17
N VAL A 159 -2.86 -1.30 -0.76
CA VAL A 159 -3.45 -0.17 -0.03
C VAL A 159 -4.41 0.64 -0.91
N ASN A 160 -4.05 0.93 -2.18
CA ASN A 160 -4.95 1.61 -3.10
C ASN A 160 -6.19 0.77 -3.46
N GLN A 161 -6.06 -0.56 -3.51
CA GLN A 161 -7.23 -1.44 -3.64
C GLN A 161 -8.19 -1.34 -2.45
N LYS A 162 -7.68 -1.12 -1.22
CA LYS A 162 -8.52 -0.84 -0.04
C LYS A 162 -9.17 0.53 -0.14
N LEU A 163 -8.42 1.56 -0.53
CA LEU A 163 -8.95 2.92 -0.72
C LEU A 163 -10.07 2.97 -1.78
N LEU A 164 -9.96 2.20 -2.86
CA LEU A 164 -11.03 2.12 -3.86
C LEU A 164 -12.34 1.59 -3.28
N LYS A 165 -12.28 0.60 -2.38
CA LYS A 165 -13.48 0.12 -1.68
C LYS A 165 -14.10 1.21 -0.82
N LEU A 166 -13.28 2.01 -0.13
CA LEU A 166 -13.74 3.15 0.69
C LEU A 166 -14.34 4.27 -0.15
N SER A 167 -13.84 4.48 -1.37
CA SER A 167 -14.40 5.48 -2.27
C SER A 167 -15.85 5.15 -2.68
N GLY A 168 -16.27 3.88 -2.63
CA GLY A 168 -17.56 3.41 -3.13
C GLY A 168 -17.58 3.08 -4.63
N ALA A 169 -16.42 3.09 -5.31
CA ALA A 169 -16.33 2.65 -6.71
C ALA A 169 -16.55 1.13 -6.84
N ALA A 170 -17.49 0.72 -7.68
CA ALA A 170 -17.80 -0.69 -7.88
C ALA A 170 -16.81 -1.33 -8.87
N ILE A 171 -15.72 -1.91 -8.36
CA ILE A 171 -14.81 -2.70 -9.19
C ILE A 171 -15.47 -4.06 -9.46
N SER A 172 -16.25 -4.16 -10.54
CA SER A 172 -16.68 -5.46 -11.07
C SER A 172 -15.44 -6.18 -11.61
N ARG A 173 -14.80 -7.00 -10.79
CA ARG A 173 -13.83 -7.98 -11.27
C ARG A 173 -14.63 -9.04 -12.02
N ARG A 174 -14.46 -9.11 -13.34
CA ARG A 174 -14.91 -10.29 -14.09
C ARG A 174 -14.19 -11.51 -13.50
N SER A 175 -14.97 -12.39 -12.89
CA SER A 175 -14.64 -13.78 -12.60
C SER A 175 -14.24 -14.53 -13.86
#